data_AF-A0A3L7TD57-F1
#
_entry.id   AF-A0A3L7TD57-F1
#
_cell.length_a   1.000
_cell.length_b   1.000
_cell.length_c   1.000
_cell.angle_alpha   90.00
_cell.angle_beta   90.00
_cell.angle_gamma   90.00
#
_symmetry.space_group_name_H-M   'P 1'
#
loop_
_entity.id
_entity.type
_entity.pdbx_description
1 polymer ?
#
loop_
_entity_poly.entity_id
_entity_poly.type
_entity_poly.pdbx_seq_one_letter_code
_entity_poly.pdbx_strand_id
1 'polypeptide(L)'
;AARSDFLSRCFYDADRFNPYHLTTAPNGSGTYCVNAESRARWGEFPNIIADDSFVERHFAASERKTLLGSYSIVRVPRTYAALRGVSARKREGARELEAILPLRRDQHAASGTFRVVARALLPLPHRWPSFAVWAFTKWLERIERGKIAAQTGTDRWQQDTSSRS
;
A
#
# COMPACT_ATOMS: atom_id res chain seq x y z
N ALA A 1 10.84 -2.76 -22.53
CA ALA A 1 10.38 -2.70 -21.12
C ALA A 1 10.66 -4.05 -20.46
N ALA A 2 11.49 -4.10 -19.41
CA ALA A 2 11.80 -5.36 -18.74
C ALA A 2 10.57 -5.84 -17.96
N ARG A 3 10.20 -7.11 -18.14
CA ARG A 3 9.08 -7.75 -17.44
C ARG A 3 9.48 -7.99 -15.98
N SER A 4 8.57 -7.75 -15.04
CA SER A 4 8.78 -8.18 -13.65
C SER A 4 8.97 -9.70 -13.57
N ASP A 5 9.74 -10.14 -12.58
CA ASP A 5 9.99 -11.56 -12.36
C ASP A 5 8.70 -12.35 -12.06
N PHE A 6 8.81 -13.67 -12.10
CA PHE A 6 7.67 -14.56 -11.89
C PHE A 6 6.99 -14.33 -10.52
N LEU A 7 7.77 -14.22 -9.45
CA LEU A 7 7.25 -14.05 -8.09
C LEU A 7 6.51 -12.73 -7.92
N SER A 8 7.02 -11.64 -8.47
CA SER A 8 6.35 -10.34 -8.45
C SER A 8 5.03 -10.40 -9.21
N ARG A 9 4.98 -11.05 -10.37
CA ARG A 9 3.74 -11.23 -11.13
C ARG A 9 2.72 -12.06 -10.36
N CYS A 10 3.12 -13.18 -9.75
CA CYS A 10 2.28 -13.99 -8.89
C CYS A 10 1.73 -13.20 -7.69
N PHE A 11 2.58 -12.38 -7.06
CA PHE A 11 2.14 -11.52 -5.97
C PHE A 11 1.02 -10.56 -6.41
N TYR A 12 1.22 -9.82 -7.51
CA TYR A 12 0.22 -8.85 -7.98
C TYR A 12 -1.03 -9.51 -8.58
N ASP A 13 -0.92 -10.72 -9.12
CA ASP A 13 -2.06 -11.53 -9.58
C ASP A 13 -3.01 -11.91 -8.43
N ALA A 14 -2.48 -12.15 -7.24
CA ALA A 14 -3.27 -12.33 -6.03
C ALA A 14 -3.68 -10.99 -5.37
N ASP A 15 -2.76 -10.01 -5.35
CA ASP A 15 -3.00 -8.72 -4.69
C ASP A 15 -4.15 -7.93 -5.31
N ARG A 16 -4.48 -8.13 -6.59
CA ARG A 16 -5.66 -7.49 -7.23
C ARG A 16 -7.00 -7.78 -6.53
N PHE A 17 -7.06 -8.83 -5.70
CA PHE A 17 -8.25 -9.17 -4.91
C PHE A 17 -8.29 -8.45 -3.56
N ASN A 18 -7.25 -7.69 -3.21
CA ASN A 18 -7.23 -6.85 -2.03
C ASN A 18 -8.29 -5.75 -2.18
N PRO A 19 -9.23 -5.62 -1.22
CA PRO A 19 -10.28 -4.59 -1.26
C PRO A 19 -9.75 -3.18 -1.48
N TYR A 20 -8.53 -2.89 -1.02
CA TYR A 20 -7.87 -1.60 -1.25
C TYR A 20 -7.83 -1.19 -2.73
N HIS A 21 -7.68 -2.14 -3.65
CA HIS A 21 -7.67 -1.87 -5.10
C HIS A 21 -9.06 -1.89 -5.73
N LEU A 22 -10.07 -2.38 -5.00
CA LEU A 22 -11.44 -2.57 -5.47
C LEU A 22 -12.37 -1.43 -5.04
N THR A 23 -11.97 -0.62 -4.05
CA THR A 23 -12.74 0.55 -3.59
C THR A 23 -12.38 1.83 -4.35
N THR A 24 -13.31 2.79 -4.39
CA THR A 24 -13.03 4.17 -4.82
C THR A 24 -12.09 4.87 -3.84
N ALA A 25 -11.50 5.99 -4.30
CA ALA A 25 -10.40 6.72 -3.66
C ALA A 25 -10.21 6.58 -2.13
N PRO A 26 -8.96 6.40 -1.68
CA PRO A 26 -7.74 6.18 -2.48
C PRO A 26 -7.48 4.69 -2.72
N ASN A 27 -6.94 4.40 -3.90
CA ASN A 27 -6.62 3.05 -4.37
C ASN A 27 -5.17 2.97 -4.88
N GLY A 28 -4.27 3.75 -4.27
CA GLY A 28 -2.90 3.90 -4.77
C GLY A 28 -2.82 4.68 -6.09
N SER A 29 -3.66 5.71 -6.27
CA SER A 29 -3.73 6.56 -7.46
C SER A 29 -2.43 7.33 -7.77
N GLY A 30 -1.45 7.32 -6.86
CA GLY A 30 -0.14 7.97 -6.99
C GLY A 30 -0.18 9.48 -6.87
N THR A 31 -1.37 10.10 -6.83
CA THR A 31 -1.55 11.54 -6.64
C THR A 31 -2.89 11.79 -5.94
N TYR A 32 -2.90 12.81 -5.09
CA TYR A 32 -4.09 13.36 -4.46
C TYR A 32 -4.03 14.89 -4.52
N CYS A 33 -5.19 15.53 -4.47
CA CYS A 33 -5.32 16.98 -4.36
C CYS A 33 -6.36 17.31 -3.29
N VAL A 34 -6.14 18.39 -2.57
CA VAL A 34 -7.05 18.89 -1.52
C VAL A 34 -7.28 20.39 -1.73
N ASN A 35 -8.45 20.88 -1.35
CA ASN A 35 -8.72 22.33 -1.34
C ASN A 35 -8.10 22.99 -0.09
N ALA A 36 -8.15 24.32 -0.02
CA ALA A 36 -7.55 25.08 1.08
C ALA A 36 -8.16 24.73 2.45
N GLU A 37 -9.48 24.57 2.53
CA GLU A 37 -10.19 24.18 3.75
C GLU A 37 -9.76 22.79 4.25
N SER A 38 -9.63 21.84 3.32
CA SER A 38 -9.17 20.48 3.59
C SER A 38 -7.71 20.47 4.05
N ARG A 39 -6.85 21.28 3.42
CA ARG A 39 -5.44 21.44 3.81
C ARG A 39 -5.30 22.00 5.23
N ALA A 40 -6.23 22.82 5.69
CA ALA A 40 -6.21 23.38 7.05
C ALA A 40 -6.45 22.34 8.16
N ARG A 41 -6.84 21.10 7.82
CA ARG A 41 -7.08 20.01 8.79
C ARG A 41 -5.81 19.50 9.48
N TRP A 42 -4.63 19.78 8.92
CA TRP A 42 -3.34 19.43 9.52
C TRP A 42 -2.35 20.59 9.43
N GLY A 43 -1.38 20.63 10.34
CA GLY A 43 -0.30 21.60 10.33
C GLY A 43 0.81 21.20 9.35
N GLU A 44 2.01 20.99 9.89
CA GLU A 44 3.14 20.40 9.17
C GLU A 44 2.94 18.90 8.96
N PHE A 45 3.57 18.35 7.92
CA PHE A 45 3.57 16.92 7.70
C PHE A 45 4.46 16.22 8.74
N PRO A 46 3.95 15.20 9.44
CA PRO A 46 4.80 14.41 10.32
C PRO A 46 5.85 13.66 9.50
N ASN A 47 7.02 13.42 10.10
CA ASN A 47 8.13 12.72 9.46
C ASN A 47 7.91 11.19 9.43
N ILE A 48 6.96 10.74 8.62
CA ILE A 48 6.54 9.33 8.48
C ILE A 48 6.61 8.87 7.02
N ILE A 49 6.64 7.55 6.82
CA ILE A 49 6.70 6.96 5.48
C ILE A 49 5.36 7.09 4.73
N ALA A 50 4.23 6.97 5.43
CA ALA A 50 2.89 6.91 4.83
C ALA A 50 2.19 8.28 4.85
N ASP A 51 2.81 9.26 4.20
CA ASP A 51 2.30 10.63 4.07
C ASP A 51 0.98 10.70 3.28
N ASP A 52 0.84 9.89 2.24
CA ASP A 52 -0.39 9.73 1.46
C ASP A 52 -1.56 9.26 2.33
N SER A 53 -1.29 8.26 3.16
CA SER A 53 -2.25 7.65 4.06
C SER A 53 -2.54 8.56 5.25
N PHE A 54 -1.60 9.43 5.64
CA PHE A 54 -1.83 10.48 6.62
C PHE A 54 -2.88 11.48 6.11
N VAL A 55 -2.74 11.95 4.87
CA VAL A 55 -3.76 12.81 4.26
C VAL A 55 -5.08 12.06 4.17
N GLU A 56 -5.08 10.83 3.65
CA GLU A 56 -6.29 10.00 3.55
C GLU A 56 -7.04 9.91 4.89
N ARG A 57 -6.32 9.72 5.99
CA ARG A 57 -6.90 9.50 7.32
C ARG A 57 -7.60 10.73 7.91
N HIS A 58 -7.50 11.91 7.28
CA HIS A 58 -8.28 13.10 7.64
C HIS A 58 -9.67 13.15 6.98
N PHE A 59 -9.98 12.25 6.05
CA PHE A 59 -11.20 12.28 5.25
C PHE A 59 -12.01 10.99 5.41
N ALA A 60 -13.32 11.14 5.56
CA ALA A 60 -14.28 10.05 5.45
C ALA A 60 -14.37 9.56 4.00
N ALA A 61 -14.85 8.34 3.78
CA ALA A 61 -15.06 7.80 2.44
C ALA A 61 -15.93 8.69 1.54
N SER A 62 -16.92 9.36 2.12
CA SER A 62 -17.84 10.27 1.42
C SER A 62 -17.21 11.60 0.98
N GLU A 63 -16.09 12.00 1.60
CA GLU A 63 -15.39 13.26 1.28
C GLU A 63 -14.39 13.09 0.13
N ARG A 64 -14.15 11.83 -0.31
CA ARG A 64 -13.12 11.48 -1.28
C ARG A 64 -13.75 11.19 -2.64
N LYS A 65 -13.11 11.66 -3.71
CA LYS A 65 -13.56 11.43 -5.10
C LYS A 65 -12.38 11.10 -5.99
N THR A 66 -12.53 10.11 -6.87
CA THR A 66 -11.60 9.84 -7.97
C THR A 66 -12.02 10.67 -9.19
N LEU A 67 -11.10 11.38 -9.81
CA LEU A 67 -11.38 12.14 -11.03
C LEU A 67 -11.61 11.18 -12.20
N LEU A 68 -12.76 11.30 -12.87
CA LEU A 68 -13.07 10.52 -14.06
C LEU A 68 -12.18 10.95 -15.23
N GLY A 69 -11.74 9.99 -16.05
CA GLY A 69 -10.94 10.25 -17.24
C GLY A 69 -9.46 10.54 -16.98
N SER A 70 -9.01 10.52 -15.72
CA SER A 70 -7.59 10.64 -15.35
C SER A 70 -7.07 9.31 -14.84
N TYR A 71 -5.88 8.91 -15.28
CA TYR A 71 -5.22 7.68 -14.83
C TYR A 71 -3.73 7.94 -14.58
N SER A 72 -3.18 7.23 -13.60
CA SER A 72 -1.75 7.18 -13.33
C SER A 72 -1.26 5.76 -13.58
N ILE A 73 -0.11 5.63 -14.24
CA ILE A 73 0.51 4.33 -14.48
C ILE A 73 1.53 4.08 -13.37
N VAL A 74 1.13 3.28 -12.38
CA VAL A 74 2.02 2.81 -11.32
C VAL A 74 2.75 1.56 -11.80
N ARG A 75 4.08 1.64 -11.87
CA ARG A 75 4.92 0.48 -12.22
C ARG A 75 5.20 -0.33 -10.97
N VAL A 76 4.95 -1.63 -11.07
CA VAL A 76 5.30 -2.59 -10.03
C VAL A 76 6.81 -2.84 -10.00
N PRO A 77 7.39 -3.21 -8.85
CA PRO A 77 8.79 -3.60 -8.75
C PRO A 77 9.15 -4.72 -9.72
N ARG A 78 10.39 -4.68 -10.25
CA ARG A 78 10.86 -5.68 -11.23
C ARG A 78 11.29 -6.99 -10.59
N THR A 79 11.79 -6.93 -9.35
CA THR A 79 12.32 -8.08 -8.62
C THR A 79 11.56 -8.32 -7.32
N TYR A 80 11.51 -9.58 -6.91
CA TYR A 80 10.89 -9.98 -5.64
C TYR A 80 11.58 -9.34 -4.43
N ALA A 81 12.89 -9.12 -4.50
CA ALA A 81 13.65 -8.42 -3.45
C ALA A 81 13.19 -6.95 -3.31
N ALA A 82 13.05 -6.23 -4.44
CA ALA A 82 12.52 -4.87 -4.43
C ALA A 82 11.06 -4.83 -3.96
N LEU A 83 10.23 -5.79 -4.40
CA LEU A 83 8.86 -5.95 -3.93
C LEU A 83 8.80 -6.12 -2.41
N ARG A 84 9.63 -6.98 -1.83
CA ARG A 84 9.70 -7.17 -0.38
C ARG A 84 10.07 -5.88 0.35
N GLY A 85 11.03 -5.11 -0.19
CA GLY A 85 11.40 -3.80 0.36
C GLY A 85 10.23 -2.82 0.36
N VAL A 86 9.52 -2.71 -0.77
CA VAL A 86 8.31 -1.86 -0.89
C VAL A 86 7.21 -2.31 0.08
N SER A 87 6.94 -3.61 0.13
CA SER A 87 5.93 -4.20 1.01
C SER A 87 6.22 -3.95 2.49
N ALA A 88 7.47 -4.13 2.91
CA ALA A 88 7.84 -3.92 4.29
C ALA A 88 7.87 -2.42 4.66
N ARG A 89 8.23 -1.50 3.75
CA ARG A 89 8.06 -0.04 3.93
C ARG A 89 6.59 0.35 4.11
N LYS A 90 5.67 -0.19 3.29
CA LYS A 90 4.23 0.03 3.44
C LYS A 90 3.72 -0.40 4.81
N ARG A 91 4.19 -1.57 5.30
CA ARG A 91 3.81 -2.08 6.63
C ARG A 91 4.32 -1.18 7.75
N GLU A 92 5.55 -0.70 7.64
CA GLU A 92 6.15 0.20 8.64
C GLU A 92 5.47 1.57 8.64
N GLY A 93 5.25 2.17 7.47
CA GLY A 93 4.52 3.43 7.37
C GLY A 93 3.10 3.35 7.94
N ALA A 94 2.39 2.23 7.71
CA ALA A 94 1.09 2.00 8.33
C ALA A 94 1.15 1.95 9.87
N ARG A 95 2.24 1.39 10.43
CA ARG A 95 2.47 1.31 11.88
C ARG A 95 2.81 2.69 12.47
N GLU A 96 3.72 3.42 11.85
CA GLU A 96 4.06 4.80 12.23
C GLU A 96 2.80 5.68 12.23
N LEU A 97 1.98 5.57 11.18
CA LEU A 97 0.75 6.31 11.07
C LEU A 97 -0.28 5.92 12.14
N GLU A 98 -0.44 4.62 12.44
CA GLU A 98 -1.33 4.14 13.49
C GLU A 98 -0.93 4.66 14.89
N ALA A 99 0.36 4.90 15.13
CA ALA A 99 0.84 5.47 16.39
C ALA A 99 0.51 6.97 16.55
N ILE A 100 0.50 7.74 15.47
CA ILE A 100 0.25 9.20 15.53
C ILE A 100 -1.21 9.58 15.29
N LEU A 101 -1.91 8.84 14.44
CA LEU A 101 -3.27 9.12 14.02
C LEU A 101 -4.01 7.80 13.91
N PRO A 102 -4.65 7.31 14.99
CA PRO A 102 -5.37 6.03 14.97
C PRO A 102 -6.43 5.96 13.86
N LEU A 103 -6.76 4.74 13.43
CA LEU A 103 -7.80 4.51 12.43
C LEU A 103 -9.13 5.13 12.86
N ARG A 104 -9.78 5.83 11.92
CA ARG A 104 -11.13 6.35 12.14
C ARG A 104 -12.12 5.19 12.21
N ARG A 105 -13.23 5.38 12.94
CA ARG A 105 -14.27 4.35 13.10
C ARG A 105 -14.95 3.96 11.78
N ASP A 106 -15.01 4.88 10.83
CA ASP A 106 -15.56 4.70 9.49
C ASP A 106 -14.56 4.10 8.50
N GLN A 107 -13.30 3.90 8.92
CA GLN A 107 -12.26 3.29 8.10
C GLN A 107 -12.00 1.85 8.53
N HIS A 108 -11.94 0.94 7.56
CA HIS A 108 -11.59 -0.44 7.83
C HIS A 108 -10.07 -0.58 7.93
N ALA A 109 -9.62 -1.05 9.08
CA ALA A 109 -8.26 -1.52 9.25
C ALA A 109 -7.95 -2.63 8.23
N ALA A 110 -6.67 -2.79 7.89
CA ALA A 110 -6.23 -3.91 7.06
C ALA A 110 -6.51 -5.30 7.70
N SER A 111 -6.95 -5.34 8.96
CA SER A 111 -7.41 -6.53 9.69
C SER A 111 -8.69 -7.11 9.07
N GLY A 112 -8.50 -7.94 8.05
CA GLY A 112 -9.59 -8.57 7.30
C GLY A 112 -9.20 -8.84 5.86
N THR A 113 -8.25 -8.07 5.33
CA THR A 113 -7.73 -8.20 3.96
C THR A 113 -7.34 -9.63 3.61
N PHE A 114 -6.62 -10.32 4.51
CA PHE A 114 -6.24 -11.72 4.31
C PHE A 114 -7.44 -12.64 4.12
N ARG A 115 -8.49 -12.48 4.95
CA ARG A 115 -9.70 -13.31 4.85
C ARG A 115 -10.46 -13.02 3.55
N VAL A 116 -10.50 -11.76 3.11
CA VAL A 116 -11.17 -11.37 1.87
C VAL A 116 -10.42 -11.93 0.65
N VAL A 117 -9.10 -11.73 0.59
CA VAL A 117 -8.26 -12.27 -0.49
C VAL A 117 -8.31 -13.79 -0.51
N ALA A 118 -8.21 -14.45 0.65
CA ALA A 118 -8.31 -15.92 0.75
C ALA A 118 -9.67 -16.43 0.26
N ARG A 119 -10.79 -15.84 0.71
CA ARG A 119 -12.12 -16.24 0.24
C ARG A 119 -12.29 -16.08 -1.28
N ALA A 120 -11.69 -15.05 -1.87
CA ALA A 120 -11.75 -14.84 -3.31
C ALA A 120 -10.89 -15.84 -4.11
N LEU A 121 -9.75 -16.28 -3.54
CA LEU A 121 -8.78 -17.13 -4.23
C LEU A 121 -8.94 -18.63 -3.96
N LEU A 122 -9.49 -19.04 -2.82
CA LEU A 122 -9.69 -20.45 -2.47
C LEU A 122 -10.49 -21.22 -3.53
N PRO A 123 -11.57 -20.69 -4.13
CA PRO A 123 -12.32 -21.37 -5.20
C PRO A 123 -11.57 -21.48 -6.54
N LEU A 124 -10.40 -20.86 -6.68
CA LEU A 124 -9.65 -20.75 -7.94
C LEU A 124 -8.32 -21.53 -7.83
N PRO A 125 -8.32 -22.88 -8.01
CA PRO A 125 -7.14 -23.71 -7.80
C PRO A 125 -5.95 -23.32 -8.68
N HIS A 126 -6.21 -22.86 -9.91
CA HIS A 126 -5.17 -22.37 -10.82
C HIS A 126 -4.43 -21.11 -10.30
N ARG A 127 -4.97 -20.42 -9.28
CA ARG A 127 -4.34 -19.24 -8.65
C ARG A 127 -3.72 -19.52 -7.30
N TRP A 128 -3.74 -20.77 -6.83
CA TRP A 128 -3.11 -21.13 -5.56
C TRP A 128 -1.61 -20.81 -5.50
N PRO A 129 -0.81 -20.96 -6.59
CA PRO A 129 0.58 -20.51 -6.58
C PRO A 129 0.70 -19.00 -6.29
N SER A 130 -0.13 -18.17 -6.95
CA SER A 130 -0.18 -16.72 -6.69
C SER A 130 -0.58 -16.40 -5.25
N PHE A 131 -1.59 -17.11 -4.73
CA PHE A 131 -2.04 -16.96 -3.34
C PHE A 131 -0.93 -17.34 -2.35
N ALA A 132 -0.20 -18.44 -2.59
CA ALA A 132 0.89 -18.88 -1.74
C ALA A 132 2.03 -17.86 -1.71
N VAL A 133 2.43 -17.33 -2.88
CA VAL A 133 3.44 -16.26 -2.97
C VAL A 133 2.99 -15.03 -2.19
N TRP A 134 1.76 -14.56 -2.40
CA TRP A 134 1.20 -13.41 -1.70
C TRP A 134 1.15 -13.60 -0.19
N ALA A 135 0.63 -14.75 0.28
CA ALA A 135 0.56 -15.08 1.70
C ALA A 135 1.95 -15.17 2.33
N PHE A 136 2.91 -15.77 1.62
CA PHE A 136 4.30 -15.87 2.05
C PHE A 136 4.96 -14.50 2.16
N THR A 137 4.74 -13.59 1.19
CA THR A 137 5.22 -12.21 1.28
C THR A 137 4.62 -11.49 2.49
N LYS A 138 3.30 -11.63 2.75
CA LYS A 138 2.64 -11.07 3.95
C LYS A 138 3.14 -11.64 5.26
N TRP A 139 3.65 -12.87 5.25
CA TRP A 139 4.31 -13.48 6.40
C TRP A 139 5.73 -12.93 6.58
N LEU A 140 6.53 -12.84 5.51
CA LEU A 140 7.86 -12.25 5.55
C LEU A 140 7.86 -10.78 5.99
N GLU A 141 6.89 -9.99 5.52
CA GLU A 141 6.67 -8.60 5.98
C GLU A 141 6.54 -8.50 7.51
N ARG A 142 5.99 -9.53 8.17
CA ARG A 142 5.88 -9.59 9.62
C ARG A 142 7.16 -10.01 10.32
N ILE A 143 8.09 -10.67 9.65
CA ILE A 143 9.37 -11.07 10.25
C ILE A 143 10.40 -9.96 10.05
N GLU A 144 10.38 -9.33 8.88
CA GLU A 144 11.37 -8.33 8.47
C GLU A 144 11.12 -6.93 9.05
N ARG A 145 10.10 -6.77 9.90
CA ARG A 145 9.72 -5.54 10.60
C ARG A 145 10.91 -4.82 11.22
N GLY A 146 11.81 -5.54 11.89
CA GLY A 146 12.95 -4.95 12.61
C GLY A 146 14.05 -4.39 11.70
N LYS A 147 14.17 -4.86 10.45
CA LYS A 147 15.27 -4.46 9.56
C LYS A 147 15.06 -3.10 8.91
N ILE A 148 13.81 -2.75 8.61
CA ILE A 148 13.48 -1.46 7.97
C ILE A 148 13.53 -0.32 8.99
N ALA A 149 13.00 -0.50 10.19
CA ALA A 149 13.08 0.51 11.25
C ALA A 149 14.52 0.95 11.54
N ALA A 150 15.51 0.06 11.36
CA ALA A 150 16.93 0.35 11.50
C ALA A 150 17.56 1.09 10.30
N GLN A 151 16.94 1.03 9.12
CA GLN A 151 17.44 1.66 7.89
C GLN A 151 16.86 3.07 7.66
N THR A 152 15.81 3.46 8.38
CA THR A 152 15.08 4.73 8.17
C THR A 152 15.70 5.91 8.94
N GLY A 153 16.96 6.23 8.65
CA GLY A 153 17.67 7.41 9.14
C GLY A 153 17.33 8.70 8.37
N THR A 154 17.12 9.78 9.13
CA THR A 154 17.04 11.26 8.89
C THR A 154 16.61 11.93 7.58
N ASP A 155 16.47 11.25 6.44
CA ASP A 155 15.90 11.87 5.22
C ASP A 155 14.89 10.91 4.56
N ARG A 156 13.60 11.10 4.89
CA ARG A 156 12.56 10.07 4.74
C ARG A 156 11.69 10.22 3.50
N TRP A 157 11.84 11.30 2.73
CA TRP A 157 11.20 11.40 1.42
C TRP A 157 11.91 10.48 0.42
N GLN A 158 11.58 9.20 0.48
CA GLN A 158 12.25 8.17 -0.32
C GLN A 158 11.64 8.09 -1.72
N GLN A 159 12.34 8.66 -2.70
CA GLN A 159 12.01 8.43 -4.10
C GLN A 159 12.32 6.97 -4.48
N ASP A 160 11.30 6.20 -4.89
CA ASP A 160 11.48 4.81 -5.30
C ASP A 160 12.10 4.71 -6.70
N THR A 161 13.41 4.44 -6.74
CA THR A 161 14.16 4.25 -7.99
C THR A 161 14.05 2.82 -8.55
N SER A 162 13.58 1.85 -7.76
CA SER A 162 13.55 0.42 -8.14
C SER A 162 12.56 0.09 -9.26
N SER A 163 11.63 1.00 -9.54
CA SER A 163 10.67 0.90 -10.64
C SER A 163 11.22 1.39 -11.99
N ARG A 164 12.39 2.06 -12.00
CA ARG A 164 12.90 2.81 -13.16
C ARG A 164 14.10 2.18 -13.88
N SER A 165 14.90 1.32 -13.23
CA SER A 165 16.08 0.67 -13.85
C SER A 165 15.73 -0.58 -14.63
#